data_AF-A0A2K3N5N9-F1
#
_entry.id   AF-A0A2K3N5N9-F1
#
_cell.length_a   1.000
_cell.length_b   1.000
_cell.length_c   1.000
_cell.angle_alpha   90.00
_cell.angle_beta   90.00
_cell.angle_gamma   90.00
#
_symmetry.space_group_name_H-M   'P 1'
#
loop_
_entity.id
_entity.type
_entity.pdbx_description
1 polymer ?
#
loop_
_entity_poly.entity_id
_entity_poly.type
_entity_poly.pdbx_seq_one_letter_code
_entity_poly.pdbx_strand_id
1 'polypeptide(L)'
;VIRASVPKLNLDDAFEQKNEIAKAVEEELEKCQMSILRVAANEKAEAEKFLQIKRAEGEAESKYLSGLGIARQRQAIVDGLRDSVIGFSVNVPGTTAKDVMDMVLVTQYFDTMKEIGAASKSSAVFIPHGPGAVRDVASQIRDGLLQGSVSHE
;
A
#
# COMPACT_ATOMS: atom_id res chain seq x y z
N VAL A 1 -27.79 -35.04 68.52
CA VAL A 1 -28.73 -35.59 67.51
C VAL A 1 -29.46 -34.42 66.86
N ILE A 2 -28.98 -33.99 65.69
CA ILE A 2 -29.51 -32.81 65.00
C ILE A 2 -30.69 -33.31 64.17
N ARG A 3 -31.93 -33.19 64.68
CA ARG A 3 -33.13 -33.53 63.91
C ARG A 3 -33.44 -32.35 63.00
N ALA A 4 -32.96 -32.41 61.75
CA ALA A 4 -33.37 -31.47 60.72
C ALA A 4 -34.88 -31.63 60.49
N SER A 5 -35.64 -30.58 60.80
CA SER A 5 -37.06 -30.53 60.50
C SER A 5 -37.18 -30.32 58.99
N VAL A 6 -37.48 -31.39 58.26
CA VAL A 6 -37.73 -31.33 56.83
C VAL A 6 -39.07 -30.62 56.64
N PRO A 7 -39.13 -29.47 55.94
CA PRO A 7 -40.38 -28.78 55.67
C PRO A 7 -41.35 -29.75 54.98
N LYS A 8 -42.53 -29.98 55.58
CA LYS A 8 -43.59 -30.78 54.95
C LYS A 8 -44.33 -29.90 53.95
N LEU A 9 -43.80 -29.83 52.73
CA LEU A 9 -44.55 -29.39 51.56
C LEU A 9 -45.42 -30.55 51.10
N ASN A 10 -46.67 -30.28 50.69
CA ASN A 10 -47.46 -31.32 50.04
C ASN A 10 -46.74 -31.73 48.75
N LEU A 11 -46.68 -33.03 48.48
CA LEU A 11 -45.96 -33.58 47.34
C LEU A 11 -46.48 -32.99 46.00
N ASP A 12 -47.77 -32.66 45.98
CA ASP A 12 -48.47 -32.08 44.83
C ASP A 12 -48.01 -30.63 44.56
N ASP A 13 -47.87 -29.78 45.60
CA ASP A 13 -47.38 -28.40 45.46
C ASP A 13 -45.92 -28.36 44.96
N ALA A 14 -45.09 -29.29 45.44
CA ALA A 14 -43.71 -29.44 45.00
C ALA A 14 -43.62 -29.95 43.54
N PHE A 15 -44.57 -30.76 43.09
CA PHE A 15 -44.66 -31.24 41.72
C PHE A 15 -45.21 -30.17 40.76
N GLU A 16 -46.17 -29.35 41.18
CA GLU A 16 -46.68 -28.23 40.40
C GLU A 16 -45.59 -27.17 40.18
N GLN A 17 -44.84 -26.81 41.23
CA GLN A 17 -43.75 -25.83 41.12
C GLN A 17 -42.53 -26.35 40.35
N LYS A 18 -42.35 -27.66 40.22
CA LYS A 18 -41.22 -28.26 39.47
C LYS A 18 -41.15 -27.76 38.03
N ASN A 19 -42.31 -27.57 37.39
CA ASN A 19 -42.36 -27.13 35.98
C ASN A 19 -41.98 -25.65 35.84
N GLU A 20 -42.42 -24.81 36.79
CA GLU A 20 -42.06 -23.39 36.84
C GLU A 20 -40.57 -23.19 37.16
N ILE A 21 -40.02 -23.99 38.10
CA ILE A 21 -38.58 -23.96 38.42
C ILE A 21 -37.75 -24.40 37.22
N ALA A 22 -38.16 -25.46 36.50
CA ALA A 22 -37.47 -25.92 35.31
C ALA A 22 -37.42 -24.83 34.22
N LYS A 23 -38.55 -24.15 33.97
CA LYS A 23 -38.62 -23.00 33.05
C LYS A 23 -37.73 -21.84 33.48
N ALA A 24 -37.76 -21.47 34.76
CA ALA A 24 -36.94 -20.38 35.28
C ALA A 24 -35.44 -20.68 35.15
N VAL A 25 -35.04 -21.92 35.40
CA VAL A 25 -33.64 -22.37 35.22
C VAL A 25 -33.24 -22.36 33.75
N GLU A 26 -34.12 -22.81 32.85
CA GLU A 26 -33.87 -22.80 31.41
C GLU A 26 -33.72 -21.37 30.86
N GLU A 27 -34.60 -20.45 31.27
CA GLU A 27 -34.58 -19.04 30.84
C GLU A 27 -33.32 -18.30 31.34
N GLU A 28 -32.89 -18.56 32.58
CA GLU A 28 -31.66 -17.99 33.13
C GLU A 28 -30.40 -18.59 32.48
N LEU A 29 -30.43 -19.88 32.15
CA LEU A 29 -29.33 -20.53 31.42
C LEU A 29 -29.21 -19.96 30.00
N GLU A 30 -30.33 -19.74 29.29
CA GLU A 30 -30.34 -19.12 27.97
C GLU A 30 -29.84 -17.67 28.01
N LYS A 31 -30.27 -16.86 29.00
CA LYS A 31 -29.74 -15.50 29.20
C LYS A 31 -28.24 -15.50 29.42
N CYS A 32 -27.74 -16.40 30.27
CA CYS A 32 -26.32 -16.53 30.55
C CYS A 32 -25.55 -16.88 29.27
N GLN A 33 -26.01 -17.87 28.52
CA GLN A 33 -25.41 -18.28 27.24
C GLN A 33 -25.38 -17.15 26.22
N MET A 34 -26.49 -16.40 26.08
CA MET A 34 -26.54 -15.23 25.21
C MET A 34 -25.53 -14.15 25.64
N SER A 35 -25.39 -13.89 26.94
CA SER A 35 -24.44 -12.90 27.44
C SER A 35 -22.99 -13.27 27.12
N ILE A 36 -22.61 -14.54 27.27
CA ILE A 36 -21.28 -15.05 26.94
C ILE A 36 -20.99 -14.92 25.45
N LEU A 37 -21.94 -15.36 24.61
CA LEU A 37 -21.79 -15.30 23.16
C LEU A 37 -21.68 -13.86 22.67
N ARG A 38 -22.41 -12.92 23.27
CA ARG A 38 -22.38 -11.51 22.89
C ARG A 38 -21.04 -10.85 23.25
N VAL A 39 -20.49 -11.16 24.43
CA VAL A 39 -19.15 -10.68 24.81
C VAL A 39 -18.09 -11.25 23.88
N ALA A 40 -18.11 -12.56 23.63
CA ALA A 40 -17.16 -13.20 22.72
C ALA A 40 -17.27 -12.67 21.27
N ALA A 41 -18.48 -12.35 20.79
CA ALA A 41 -18.69 -11.74 19.48
C ALA A 41 -18.12 -10.31 19.43
N ASN A 42 -18.34 -9.50 20.46
CA ASN A 42 -17.80 -8.14 20.53
C ASN A 42 -16.28 -8.13 20.58
N GLU A 43 -15.66 -8.99 21.39
CA GLU A 43 -14.19 -9.11 21.46
C GLU A 43 -13.59 -9.55 20.13
N LYS A 44 -14.23 -10.50 19.43
CA LYS A 44 -13.81 -10.90 18.08
C LYS A 44 -13.91 -9.75 17.08
N ALA A 45 -15.01 -8.99 17.10
CA ALA A 45 -15.19 -7.85 16.21
C ALA A 45 -14.15 -6.73 16.47
N GLU A 46 -13.81 -6.48 17.73
CA GLU A 46 -12.75 -5.52 18.09
C GLU A 46 -11.37 -5.99 17.63
N ALA A 47 -11.07 -7.29 17.79
CA ALA A 47 -9.81 -7.88 17.30
C ALA A 47 -9.68 -7.78 15.77
N GLU A 48 -10.75 -8.08 15.02
CA GLU A 48 -10.78 -7.95 13.56
C GLU A 48 -10.54 -6.50 13.12
N LYS A 49 -11.20 -5.54 13.79
CA LYS A 49 -11.01 -4.11 13.53
C LYS A 49 -9.56 -3.70 13.77
N PHE A 50 -8.96 -4.13 14.87
CA PHE A 50 -7.56 -3.81 15.18
C PHE A 50 -6.61 -4.36 14.12
N LEU A 51 -6.82 -5.61 13.68
CA LEU A 51 -6.01 -6.24 12.65
C LEU A 51 -6.13 -5.50 11.31
N GLN A 52 -7.34 -5.06 10.95
CA GLN A 52 -7.56 -4.28 9.74
C GLN A 52 -6.87 -2.92 9.79
N ILE A 53 -6.94 -2.20 10.92
CA ILE A 53 -6.25 -0.92 11.11
C ILE A 53 -4.73 -1.12 11.01
N LYS A 54 -4.18 -2.13 11.68
CA LYS A 54 -2.73 -2.41 11.64
C LYS A 54 -2.25 -2.76 10.25
N ARG A 55 -3.05 -3.50 9.49
CA ARG A 55 -2.75 -3.79 8.08
C ARG A 55 -2.76 -2.51 7.24
N ALA A 56 -3.77 -1.65 7.41
CA ALA A 56 -3.86 -0.38 6.69
C ALA A 56 -2.70 0.58 7.04
N GLU A 57 -2.32 0.66 8.31
CA GLU A 57 -1.17 1.42 8.78
C GLU A 57 0.14 0.92 8.13
N GLY A 58 0.37 -0.40 8.15
CA GLY A 58 1.56 -1.00 7.52
C GLY A 58 1.59 -0.80 6.00
N GLU A 59 0.44 -0.89 5.31
CA GLU A 59 0.36 -0.63 3.88
C GLU A 59 0.63 0.85 3.54
N ALA A 60 0.15 1.79 4.37
CA ALA A 60 0.41 3.22 4.19
C ALA A 60 1.90 3.55 4.44
N GLU A 61 2.48 3.03 5.51
CA GLU A 61 3.88 3.23 5.86
C GLU A 61 4.81 2.63 4.80
N SER A 62 4.50 1.43 4.31
CA SER A 62 5.26 0.77 3.24
C SER A 62 5.27 1.61 1.94
N LYS A 63 4.11 2.14 1.54
CA LYS A 63 4.02 3.04 0.37
C LYS A 63 4.82 4.32 0.58
N TYR A 64 4.77 4.90 1.78
CA TYR A 64 5.53 6.10 2.12
C TYR A 64 7.04 5.86 2.05
N LEU A 65 7.53 4.77 2.66
CA LEU A 65 8.94 4.39 2.62
C LEU A 65 9.41 4.06 1.20
N SER A 66 8.58 3.39 0.41
CA SER A 66 8.87 3.12 -1.01
C SER A 66 8.99 4.43 -1.81
N GLY A 67 8.06 5.37 -1.63
CA GLY A 67 8.13 6.69 -2.25
C GLY A 67 9.37 7.48 -1.84
N LEU A 68 9.73 7.44 -0.55
CA LEU A 68 10.94 8.06 -0.02
C LEU A 68 12.21 7.42 -0.61
N GLY A 69 12.22 6.10 -0.76
CA GLY A 69 13.31 5.35 -1.39
C GLY A 69 13.53 5.77 -2.84
N ILE A 70 12.44 5.85 -3.63
CA ILE A 70 12.50 6.32 -5.02
C ILE A 70 12.99 7.77 -5.10
N ALA A 71 12.48 8.66 -4.23
CA ALA A 71 12.91 10.06 -4.21
C ALA A 71 14.40 10.19 -3.86
N ARG A 72 14.88 9.46 -2.85
CA ARG A 72 16.30 9.41 -2.48
C ARG A 72 17.17 8.82 -3.59
N GLN A 73 16.70 7.77 -4.25
CA GLN A 73 17.40 7.18 -5.40
C GLN A 73 17.49 8.20 -6.55
N ARG A 74 16.40 8.92 -6.87
CA ARG A 74 16.42 9.99 -7.88
C ARG A 74 17.40 11.10 -7.53
N GLN A 75 17.45 11.51 -6.27
CA GLN A 75 18.42 12.50 -5.79
C GLN A 75 19.86 12.00 -5.99
N ALA A 76 20.17 10.78 -5.58
CA ALA A 76 21.49 10.18 -5.75
C ALA A 76 21.91 10.05 -7.23
N ILE A 77 20.96 9.75 -8.12
CA ILE A 77 21.20 9.71 -9.58
C ILE A 77 21.57 11.11 -10.10
N VAL A 78 20.80 12.14 -9.72
CA VAL A 78 21.05 13.53 -10.17
C VAL A 78 22.39 14.04 -9.66
N ASP A 79 22.70 13.79 -8.39
CA ASP A 79 23.96 14.20 -7.77
C ASP A 79 25.15 13.47 -8.43
N GLY A 80 25.05 12.16 -8.65
CA GLY A 80 26.10 11.40 -9.35
C GLY A 80 26.30 11.82 -10.81
N LEU A 81 25.21 12.16 -11.52
CA LEU A 81 25.31 12.68 -12.89
C LEU A 81 25.98 14.05 -12.91
N ARG A 82 25.65 14.93 -11.96
CA ARG A 82 26.29 16.24 -11.80
C ARG A 82 27.79 16.10 -11.59
N ASP A 83 28.21 15.22 -10.69
CA ASP A 83 29.62 14.95 -10.42
C ASP A 83 30.33 14.40 -11.66
N SER A 84 29.67 13.52 -12.41
CA SER A 84 30.18 12.95 -13.67
C SER A 84 30.39 14.03 -14.74
N VAL A 85 29.45 14.97 -14.88
CA VAL A 85 29.56 16.08 -15.84
C VAL A 85 30.69 17.04 -15.46
N ILE A 86 30.85 17.34 -14.17
CA ILE A 86 31.97 18.17 -13.67
C ILE A 86 33.31 17.47 -13.92
N GLY A 87 33.42 16.17 -13.61
CA GLY A 87 34.62 15.39 -13.82
C GLY A 87 35.03 15.29 -15.30
N PHE A 88 34.06 15.16 -16.20
CA PHE A 88 34.33 15.10 -17.64
C PHE A 88 34.77 16.46 -18.21
N SER A 89 34.15 17.55 -17.75
CA SER A 89 34.51 18.91 -18.16
C SER A 89 35.94 19.29 -17.77
N VAL A 90 36.43 18.80 -16.63
CA VAL A 90 37.81 19.03 -16.17
C VAL A 90 38.84 18.21 -16.96
N ASN A 91 38.51 16.97 -17.34
CA ASN A 91 39.45 16.05 -17.97
C ASN A 91 39.53 16.17 -19.51
N VAL A 92 38.52 16.76 -20.16
CA VAL A 92 38.48 16.90 -21.63
C VAL A 92 38.37 18.38 -22.02
N PRO A 93 39.48 19.03 -22.41
CA PRO A 93 39.48 20.45 -22.74
C PRO A 93 38.62 20.75 -23.98
N GLY A 94 37.76 21.76 -23.87
CA GLY A 94 36.86 22.21 -24.94
C GLY A 94 35.45 21.61 -24.92
N THR A 95 35.15 20.70 -23.99
CA THR A 95 33.79 20.16 -23.82
C THR A 95 32.96 21.00 -22.86
N THR A 96 31.72 21.30 -23.24
CA THR A 96 30.75 21.95 -22.36
C THR A 96 29.86 20.92 -21.67
N ALA A 97 29.28 21.27 -20.53
CA ALA A 97 28.28 20.44 -19.85
C ALA A 97 27.10 20.05 -20.77
N LYS A 98 26.79 20.92 -21.75
CA LYS A 98 25.75 20.67 -22.75
C LYS A 98 26.14 19.52 -23.69
N ASP A 99 27.39 19.48 -24.16
CA ASP A 99 27.86 18.43 -25.07
C ASP A 99 27.86 17.05 -24.40
N VAL A 100 28.21 17.00 -23.10
CA VAL A 100 28.14 15.77 -22.31
C VAL A 100 26.69 15.30 -22.14
N MET A 101 25.77 16.22 -21.82
CA MET A 101 24.35 15.87 -21.70
C MET A 101 23.73 15.44 -23.04
N ASP A 102 24.10 16.09 -24.14
CA ASP A 102 23.65 15.72 -25.49
C ASP A 102 24.14 14.31 -25.86
N MET A 103 25.37 13.94 -25.50
CA MET A 103 25.88 12.57 -25.69
C MET A 103 25.13 11.54 -24.83
N VAL A 104 24.86 11.84 -23.55
CA VAL A 104 24.08 10.97 -22.64
C VAL A 104 22.66 10.74 -23.17
N LEU A 105 22.01 11.77 -23.71
CA LEU A 105 20.68 11.67 -24.32
C LEU A 105 20.68 10.73 -25.54
N VAL A 106 21.70 10.82 -26.39
CA VAL A 106 21.85 9.93 -27.55
C VAL A 106 22.09 8.48 -27.09
N THR A 107 22.92 8.25 -26.07
CA THR A 107 23.13 6.90 -25.51
C THR A 107 21.84 6.33 -24.93
N GLN A 108 21.10 7.11 -24.14
CA GLN A 108 19.83 6.66 -23.56
C GLN A 108 18.78 6.35 -24.64
N TYR A 109 18.76 7.12 -25.73
CA TYR A 109 17.93 6.82 -26.90
C TYR A 109 18.28 5.45 -27.52
N PHE A 110 19.55 5.12 -27.68
CA PHE A 110 19.94 3.80 -28.18
C PHE A 110 19.69 2.66 -27.18
N ASP A 111 19.91 2.88 -25.88
CA ASP A 111 19.64 1.87 -24.86
C ASP A 111 18.15 1.56 -24.74
N THR A 112 17.29 2.58 -24.78
CA THR A 112 15.83 2.38 -24.81
C THR A 112 15.38 1.67 -26.09
N MET A 113 15.92 2.03 -27.25
CA MET A 113 15.64 1.29 -28.49
C MET A 113 16.10 -0.17 -28.41
N LYS A 114 17.25 -0.43 -27.80
CA LYS A 114 17.78 -1.78 -27.60
C LYS A 114 16.89 -2.59 -26.65
N GLU A 115 16.43 -2.00 -25.56
CA GLU A 115 15.52 -2.65 -24.59
C GLU A 115 14.16 -2.96 -25.22
N ILE A 116 13.58 -2.01 -25.97
CA ILE A 116 12.34 -2.19 -26.73
C ILE A 116 12.51 -3.28 -27.81
N GLY A 117 13.65 -3.31 -28.50
CA GLY A 117 13.96 -4.31 -29.52
C GLY A 117 14.27 -5.70 -28.96
N ALA A 118 14.79 -5.78 -27.73
CA ALA A 118 15.06 -7.03 -27.03
C ALA A 118 13.78 -7.67 -26.44
N ALA A 119 12.77 -6.86 -26.11
CA ALA A 119 11.47 -7.35 -25.69
C ALA A 119 10.73 -8.00 -26.88
N SER A 120 10.78 -9.33 -26.98
CA SER A 120 10.25 -10.13 -28.11
C SER A 120 8.74 -10.02 -28.40
N LYS A 121 8.00 -9.15 -27.70
CA LYS A 121 6.56 -8.90 -27.92
C LYS A 121 6.26 -7.57 -28.65
N SER A 122 7.28 -6.81 -29.05
CA SER A 122 7.09 -5.53 -29.74
C SER A 122 6.87 -5.76 -31.25
N SER A 123 5.62 -5.63 -31.71
CA SER A 123 5.22 -6.01 -33.08
C SER A 123 5.49 -4.96 -34.17
N ALA A 124 5.65 -3.67 -33.82
CA ALA A 124 6.24 -2.60 -34.63
C ALA A 124 6.21 -1.28 -33.86
N VAL A 125 7.35 -0.61 -33.68
CA VAL A 125 7.42 0.75 -33.11
C VAL A 125 7.99 1.68 -34.18
N PHE A 126 7.19 2.62 -34.66
CA PHE A 126 7.63 3.64 -35.64
C PHE A 126 8.39 4.74 -34.91
N ILE A 127 9.71 4.75 -35.08
CA ILE A 127 10.58 5.76 -34.49
C ILE A 127 10.91 6.81 -35.58
N PRO A 128 10.61 8.10 -35.36
CA PRO A 128 11.02 9.14 -36.28
C PRO A 128 12.56 9.18 -36.33
N HIS A 129 13.16 8.92 -37.50
CA HIS A 129 14.60 8.69 -37.69
C HIS A 129 15.28 9.77 -38.55
N GLY A 130 14.69 10.96 -38.63
CA GLY A 130 15.32 12.11 -39.29
C GLY A 130 16.48 12.68 -38.46
N PRO A 131 17.50 13.33 -39.07
CA PRO A 131 18.61 13.97 -38.35
C PRO A 131 18.18 15.05 -37.33
N GLY A 132 16.94 15.55 -37.43
CA GLY A 132 16.33 16.49 -36.47
C GLY A 132 15.44 15.84 -35.40
N ALA A 133 15.14 14.54 -35.49
CA ALA A 133 14.12 13.90 -34.67
C ALA A 133 14.44 13.95 -33.16
N VAL A 134 15.71 13.83 -32.78
CA VAL A 134 16.12 13.92 -31.36
C VAL A 134 15.93 15.35 -30.83
N ARG A 135 16.21 16.37 -31.65
CA ARG A 135 15.98 17.79 -31.29
C ARG A 135 14.48 18.10 -31.22
N ASP A 136 13.69 17.56 -32.13
CA ASP A 136 12.24 17.75 -32.15
C ASP A 136 11.56 17.05 -30.97
N VAL A 137 11.99 15.84 -30.62
CA VAL A 137 11.53 15.13 -29.41
C VAL A 137 11.94 15.90 -28.15
N ALA A 138 13.18 16.38 -28.08
CA ALA A 138 13.65 17.19 -26.95
C ALA A 138 12.86 18.52 -26.81
N SER A 139 12.49 19.16 -27.93
CA SER A 139 11.64 20.36 -27.92
C SER A 139 10.22 20.03 -27.45
N GLN A 140 9.61 18.98 -27.99
CA GLN A 140 8.24 18.59 -27.63
C GLN A 140 8.12 18.17 -26.16
N ILE A 141 9.11 17.47 -25.60
CA ILE A 141 9.14 17.13 -24.17
C ILE A 141 9.21 18.40 -23.31
N ARG A 142 10.05 19.36 -23.69
CA ARG A 142 10.21 20.63 -22.97
C ARG A 142 8.93 21.48 -23.02
N ASP A 143 8.33 21.60 -24.20
CA ASP A 143 7.11 22.38 -24.41
C ASP A 143 5.91 21.72 -23.71
N GLY A 144 5.83 20.39 -23.71
CA GLY A 144 4.80 19.64 -22.98
C GLY A 144 4.90 19.78 -21.46
N LEU A 145 6.10 19.78 -20.89
CA LEU A 145 6.33 20.03 -19.46
C LEU A 145 5.98 21.47 -19.06
N LEU A 146 6.35 22.45 -19.89
CA LEU A 146 5.96 23.84 -19.67
C LEU A 146 4.45 24.02 -19.74
N GLN A 147 3.78 23.46 -20.74
CA GLN A 147 2.32 23.59 -20.90
C GLN A 147 1.52 22.86 -19.81
N GLY A 148 2.04 21.74 -19.29
CA GLY A 148 1.49 21.06 -18.12
C GLY A 148 1.58 21.87 -16.83
N SER A 149 2.63 22.70 -16.69
CA SER A 149 2.80 23.58 -15.52
C SER A 149 1.89 24.82 -15.54
N VAL A 150 1.44 25.28 -16.71
CA VAL A 150 0.49 26.41 -16.82
C VAL A 150 -0.97 25.99 -16.63
N SER A 151 -1.27 24.69 -16.78
CA SER A 151 -2.65 24.17 -16.68
C SER A 151 -3.07 23.82 -15.24
N HIS A 152 -2.24 24.14 -14.25
CA HIS A 152 -2.43 23.75 -12.85
C HIS A 152 -2.68 24.92 -11.89
N GLU A 153 -3.05 26.09 -12.42
CA GLU A 153 -3.58 27.25 -11.69
C GLU A 153 -5.04 27.51 -12.11
#